data_AF-A0A447NHQ6-F1
#
_entry.id   AF-A0A447NHQ6-F1
#
_cell.length_a   1.000
_cell.length_b   1.000
_cell.length_c   1.000
_cell.angle_alpha   90.00
_cell.angle_beta   90.00
_cell.angle_gamma   90.00
#
_symmetry.space_group_name_H-M   'P 1'
#
loop_
_entity.id
_entity.type
_entity.pdbx_description
1 polymer ?
#
loop_
_entity_poly.entity_id
_entity_poly.type
_entity_poly.pdbx_seq_one_letter_code
_entity_poly.pdbx_strand_id
1 'polypeptide(L)'
;MAKAYADLITIAGYDGGTGASPLSSVKYAGCPWELGLVETQQALVANGLRHKIRLQVDGGLKTGVDIIKAAILGAESFGFGTGPMVALGCKYLRICHLNNCATGVATQDEKLRKNHYHGLPFKVTNYFEFIAREVRELMASLGVTRLVDLIGRTDLLKELEGFTAKQQKLALSRLLETAEPHPGKALYCTENNPPFDNGVLNAQLLQQAKPFVDARQSKTFWFDIRNTDRSVGASLSGYIAQTHGDQGLASDPIKAHFSGTAGQSFGVWNAGGVELYLTGDANDYVGKGMAGGLIAIRPPVGSAFLSHKASIIGNTCLYGATGGRLYAAGRAGERFGVRNSGAITVVEGIGDNGCEYMTGGIVCVLGKTGVNFGAGMTGGFAYVLDEDGEFRKRVNPELVEVLAVDSLAIHEEHLRGLITEHVQHTGSQRGEEILSRWSSFSTQFALVKPKSSDVKALLGHRSRSAAELRVQAQ
;
A
#
# COMPACT_ATOMS: atom_id res chain seq x y z
N MET A 1 10.04 14.00 -5.84
CA MET A 1 8.58 13.93 -5.58
C MET A 1 7.77 14.76 -6.58
N ALA A 2 7.99 16.08 -6.68
CA ALA A 2 7.23 16.93 -7.62
C ALA A 2 7.21 16.44 -9.08
N LYS A 3 8.37 16.07 -9.65
CA LYS A 3 8.47 15.49 -11.00
C LYS A 3 7.82 14.10 -11.15
N ALA A 4 7.46 13.47 -10.04
CA ALA A 4 6.72 12.21 -10.01
C ALA A 4 5.21 12.43 -9.74
N TYR A 5 4.72 13.66 -9.98
CA TYR A 5 3.30 14.00 -9.98
C TYR A 5 2.61 13.94 -8.61
N ALA A 6 3.36 14.14 -7.53
CA ALA A 6 2.76 14.38 -6.22
C ALA A 6 2.11 15.76 -6.18
N ASP A 7 0.92 15.89 -5.58
CA ASP A 7 0.25 17.18 -5.36
C ASP A 7 0.62 17.83 -4.02
N LEU A 8 1.03 17.01 -3.05
CA LEU A 8 1.36 17.41 -1.68
C LEU A 8 2.68 16.78 -1.25
N ILE A 9 3.56 17.57 -0.64
CA ILE A 9 4.77 17.08 0.04
C ILE A 9 4.69 17.49 1.51
N THR A 10 4.78 16.51 2.40
CA THR A 10 4.84 16.74 3.86
C THR A 10 6.28 16.68 4.34
N ILE A 11 6.73 17.75 4.99
CA ILE A 11 8.00 17.81 5.70
C ILE A 11 7.72 17.56 7.17
N ALA A 12 8.15 16.40 7.67
CA ALA A 12 7.97 16.03 9.07
C ALA A 12 9.26 16.26 9.87
N GLY A 13 9.17 17.06 10.93
CA GLY A 13 10.28 17.32 11.83
C GLY A 13 10.65 16.12 12.72
N TYR A 14 11.89 16.10 13.22
CA TYR A 14 12.38 15.08 14.16
C TYR A 14 11.58 15.00 15.48
N ASP A 15 10.81 16.04 15.79
CA ASP A 15 10.00 16.22 16.99
C ASP A 15 8.57 15.69 16.84
N GLY A 16 8.30 14.91 15.79
CA GLY A 16 7.09 14.11 15.61
C GLY A 16 6.82 13.13 16.76
N GLY A 17 5.54 12.92 17.07
CA GLY A 17 5.11 11.94 18.06
C GLY A 17 5.07 10.51 17.48
N THR A 18 5.25 9.50 18.33
CA THR A 18 5.10 8.09 17.94
C THR A 18 4.49 7.26 19.08
N GLY A 19 3.70 6.25 18.72
CA GLY A 19 3.15 5.28 19.68
C GLY A 19 4.20 4.26 20.14
N ALA A 20 5.13 3.89 19.27
CA ALA A 20 6.23 2.96 19.54
C ALA A 20 7.38 3.19 18.54
N SER A 21 8.59 3.36 19.04
CA SER A 21 9.80 3.48 18.24
C SER A 21 11.02 3.17 19.11
N PRO A 22 12.12 2.64 18.53
CA PRO A 22 13.40 2.62 19.22
C PRO A 22 13.78 4.01 19.74
N LEU A 23 14.33 4.05 20.96
CA LEU A 23 14.75 5.32 21.59
C LEU A 23 15.86 5.99 20.78
N SER A 24 16.74 5.21 20.15
CA SER A 24 17.78 5.71 19.25
C SER A 24 17.21 6.52 18.10
N SER A 25 16.17 6.03 17.43
CA SER A 25 15.50 6.75 16.34
C SER A 25 14.85 8.04 16.83
N VAL A 26 14.15 8.00 17.97
CA VAL A 26 13.49 9.19 18.55
C VAL A 26 14.49 10.29 18.93
N LYS A 27 15.73 9.92 19.27
CA LYS A 27 16.74 10.87 19.76
C LYS A 27 17.75 11.31 18.70
N TYR A 28 18.01 10.48 17.70
CA TYR A 28 19.17 10.64 16.82
C TYR A 28 18.85 10.51 15.33
N ALA A 29 17.59 10.31 14.93
CA ALA A 29 17.19 10.31 13.53
C ALA A 29 16.26 11.50 13.24
N GLY A 30 16.52 12.19 12.12
CA GLY A 30 15.74 13.34 11.65
C GLY A 30 16.41 14.68 11.90
N CYS A 31 15.82 15.73 11.32
CA CYS A 31 16.25 17.12 11.46
C CYS A 31 15.06 18.02 11.81
N PRO A 32 15.29 19.25 12.31
CA PRO A 32 14.24 20.25 12.49
C PRO A 32 13.49 20.50 11.18
N TRP A 33 12.16 20.65 11.26
CA TRP A 33 11.34 20.87 10.08
C TRP A 33 11.67 22.19 9.39
N GLU A 34 12.19 23.19 10.11
CA GLU A 34 12.60 24.49 9.57
C GLU A 34 13.65 24.32 8.47
N LEU A 35 14.63 23.43 8.69
CA LEU A 35 15.69 23.16 7.71
C LEU A 35 15.12 22.51 6.46
N GLY A 36 14.37 21.41 6.65
CA GLY A 36 13.81 20.65 5.54
C GLY A 36 12.76 21.44 4.74
N LEU A 37 11.98 22.29 5.41
CA LEU A 37 10.96 23.12 4.77
C LEU A 37 11.59 24.19 3.89
N VAL A 38 12.59 24.92 4.41
CA VAL A 38 13.29 25.96 3.64
C VAL A 38 14.03 25.35 2.45
N GLU A 39 14.75 24.25 2.64
CA GLU A 39 15.44 23.56 1.55
C GLU A 39 14.46 23.12 0.46
N THR A 40 13.32 22.55 0.86
CA THR A 40 12.27 22.12 -0.08
C THR A 40 11.65 23.30 -0.81
N GLN A 41 11.33 24.40 -0.11
CA GLN A 41 10.81 25.63 -0.68
C GLN A 41 11.77 26.17 -1.75
N GLN A 42 13.03 26.37 -1.38
CA GLN A 42 14.06 26.91 -2.26
C GLN A 42 14.30 26.01 -3.48
N ALA A 43 14.45 24.70 -3.27
CA ALA A 43 14.69 23.77 -4.36
C ALA A 43 13.52 23.72 -5.36
N LEU A 44 12.27 23.71 -4.88
CA LEU A 44 11.09 23.71 -5.74
C LEU A 44 10.93 25.02 -6.52
N VAL A 45 11.23 26.17 -5.89
CA VAL A 45 11.17 27.47 -6.53
C VAL A 45 12.25 27.59 -7.61
N ALA A 46 13.50 27.25 -7.28
CA ALA A 46 14.63 27.30 -8.21
C ALA A 46 14.42 26.41 -9.44
N ASN A 47 13.75 25.27 -9.29
CA ASN A 47 13.40 24.37 -10.39
C ASN A 47 12.09 24.75 -11.11
N GLY A 48 11.42 25.82 -10.67
CA GLY A 48 10.16 26.28 -11.25
C GLY A 48 9.04 25.24 -11.13
N LEU A 49 8.98 24.51 -10.01
CA LEU A 49 7.99 23.48 -9.69
C LEU A 49 7.10 23.85 -8.50
N ARG A 50 7.46 24.87 -7.71
CA ARG A 50 6.77 25.22 -6.45
C ARG A 50 5.27 25.46 -6.58
N HIS A 51 4.85 26.12 -7.66
CA HIS A 51 3.46 26.47 -7.93
C HIS A 51 2.53 25.26 -8.18
N LYS A 52 3.08 24.05 -8.34
CA LYS A 52 2.32 22.82 -8.56
C LYS A 52 2.17 21.94 -7.31
N ILE A 53 2.85 22.30 -6.24
CA ILE A 53 3.02 21.43 -5.07
C ILE A 53 2.55 22.16 -3.85
N ARG A 54 1.60 21.59 -3.11
CA ARG A 54 1.28 22.05 -1.77
C ARG A 54 2.35 21.56 -0.80
N LEU A 55 2.89 22.44 0.03
CA LEU A 55 3.79 22.05 1.11
C LEU A 55 3.03 21.96 2.43
N GLN A 56 3.10 20.80 3.07
CA GLN A 56 2.64 20.60 4.44
C GLN A 56 3.85 20.47 5.36
N VAL A 57 3.74 20.98 6.58
CA VAL A 57 4.72 20.72 7.64
C VAL A 57 4.04 20.16 8.88
N ASP A 58 4.70 19.22 9.53
CA ASP A 58 4.39 18.80 10.90
C ASP A 58 5.68 18.57 11.69
N GLY A 59 5.54 18.24 12.97
CA GLY A 59 6.65 18.15 13.91
C GLY A 59 6.52 19.23 14.98
N GLY A 60 6.03 18.81 16.16
CA GLY A 60 5.99 19.66 17.35
C GLY A 60 5.21 20.99 17.27
N LEU A 61 4.43 21.27 16.21
CA LEU A 61 3.61 22.47 16.11
C LEU A 61 2.57 22.52 17.25
N LYS A 62 2.50 23.64 17.98
CA LYS A 62 1.63 23.80 19.16
C LYS A 62 0.87 25.10 19.19
N THR A 63 1.37 26.15 18.54
CA THR A 63 0.90 27.54 18.71
C THR A 63 0.64 28.22 17.36
N GLY A 64 -0.06 29.35 17.39
CA GLY A 64 -0.23 30.21 16.21
C GLY A 64 1.11 30.75 15.70
N VAL A 65 2.07 31.05 16.59
CA VAL A 65 3.42 31.49 16.18
C VAL A 65 4.13 30.43 15.34
N ASP A 66 4.00 29.14 15.69
CA ASP A 66 4.59 28.05 14.91
C ASP A 66 4.03 28.02 13.48
N ILE A 67 2.71 28.20 13.34
CA ILE A 67 2.04 28.29 12.03
C ILE A 67 2.54 29.49 11.23
N ILE A 68 2.63 30.68 11.85
CA ILE A 68 3.09 31.90 11.18
C ILE A 68 4.51 31.72 10.65
N LYS A 69 5.42 31.19 11.48
CA LYS A 69 6.80 30.91 11.06
C LYS A 69 6.85 29.88 9.94
N ALA A 70 6.13 28.77 10.07
CA ALA A 70 6.05 27.76 9.03
C ALA A 70 5.50 28.31 7.71
N ALA A 71 4.46 29.14 7.77
CA ALA A 71 3.91 29.81 6.59
C ALA A 71 4.97 30.68 5.92
N ILE A 72 5.63 31.55 6.68
CA ILE A 72 6.71 32.41 6.18
C ILE A 72 7.83 31.60 5.51
N LEU A 73 8.21 30.46 6.09
CA LEU A 73 9.26 29.60 5.54
C LEU A 73 8.81 28.76 4.32
N GLY A 74 7.53 28.76 3.96
CA GLY A 74 7.04 28.17 2.71
C GLY A 74 5.86 27.19 2.83
N ALA A 75 5.37 26.89 4.04
CA ALA A 75 4.28 25.93 4.23
C ALA A 75 2.89 26.52 3.89
N GLU A 76 2.01 25.67 3.38
CA GLU A 76 0.60 25.98 3.06
C GLU A 76 -0.38 25.19 3.93
N SER A 77 0.09 24.11 4.56
CA SER A 77 -0.70 23.22 5.39
C SER A 77 0.10 22.78 6.61
N PHE A 78 -0.59 22.52 7.72
CA PHE A 78 0.02 22.32 9.03
C PHE A 78 -0.58 21.07 9.66
N GLY A 79 0.23 20.04 9.89
CA GLY A 79 -0.17 18.79 10.52
C GLY A 79 -0.02 18.83 12.04
N PHE A 80 -1.01 18.30 12.76
CA PHE A 80 -1.03 18.23 14.21
C PHE A 80 -1.36 16.82 14.69
N GLY A 81 -0.48 16.23 15.49
CA GLY A 81 -0.72 14.95 16.17
C GLY A 81 -0.87 15.12 17.69
N THR A 82 0.23 15.42 18.37
CA THR A 82 0.29 15.47 19.84
C THR A 82 -0.65 16.50 20.46
N GLY A 83 -0.75 17.72 19.90
CA GLY A 83 -1.62 18.79 20.43
C GLY A 83 -3.09 18.35 20.54
N PRO A 84 -3.73 17.90 19.44
CA PRO A 84 -5.07 17.32 19.48
C PRO A 84 -5.21 16.11 20.41
N MET A 85 -4.21 15.21 20.48
CA MET A 85 -4.25 14.10 21.44
C MET A 85 -4.28 14.57 22.90
N VAL A 86 -3.55 15.65 23.23
CA VAL A 86 -3.59 16.26 24.57
C VAL A 86 -4.95 16.91 24.83
N ALA A 87 -5.53 17.61 23.86
CA ALA A 87 -6.89 18.14 23.96
C ALA A 87 -7.95 17.05 24.21
N LEU A 88 -7.74 15.85 23.65
CA LEU A 88 -8.57 14.67 23.87
C LEU A 88 -8.33 13.98 25.23
N GLY A 89 -7.29 14.35 25.98
CA GLY A 89 -7.04 13.84 27.32
C GLY A 89 -5.73 13.07 27.49
N CYS A 90 -4.83 13.05 26.50
CA CYS A 90 -3.48 12.53 26.70
C CYS A 90 -2.77 13.31 27.82
N LYS A 91 -2.21 12.58 28.80
CA LYS A 91 -1.43 13.14 29.91
C LYS A 91 0.09 13.04 29.70
N TYR A 92 0.50 12.72 28.47
CA TYR A 92 1.91 12.67 28.05
C TYR A 92 2.79 11.73 28.89
N LEU A 93 2.22 10.60 29.33
CA LEU A 93 2.90 9.60 30.16
C LEU A 93 3.94 8.76 29.41
N ARG A 94 3.93 8.79 28.06
CA ARG A 94 4.89 8.07 27.18
C ARG A 94 4.91 6.54 27.34
N ILE A 95 3.78 5.96 27.75
CA ILE A 95 3.56 4.51 27.88
C ILE A 95 2.73 3.91 26.73
N CYS A 96 2.63 4.61 25.60
CA CYS A 96 1.77 4.23 24.47
C CYS A 96 2.07 2.81 23.95
N HIS A 97 3.34 2.43 23.90
CA HIS A 97 3.82 1.11 23.44
C HIS A 97 3.49 -0.05 24.40
N LEU A 98 3.06 0.24 25.64
CA LEU A 98 2.78 -0.77 26.67
C LEU A 98 1.32 -1.19 26.70
N ASN A 99 0.47 -0.65 25.82
CA ASN A 99 -0.97 -0.92 25.75
C ASN A 99 -1.74 -0.60 27.07
N ASN A 100 -1.17 0.17 27.99
CA ASN A 100 -1.73 0.44 29.33
C ASN A 100 -2.02 1.94 29.57
N CYS A 101 -2.39 2.67 28.52
CA CYS A 101 -2.66 4.11 28.60
C CYS A 101 -3.74 4.43 29.65
N ALA A 102 -3.35 5.14 30.71
CA ALA A 102 -4.21 5.49 31.84
C ALA A 102 -5.42 6.38 31.49
N THR A 103 -5.44 6.98 30.29
CA THR A 103 -6.55 7.83 29.83
C THR A 103 -7.29 7.25 28.62
N GLY A 104 -7.08 5.97 28.31
CA GLY A 104 -7.80 5.29 27.23
C GLY A 104 -7.49 5.80 25.82
N VAL A 105 -6.46 6.64 25.62
CA VAL A 105 -6.13 7.25 24.32
C VAL A 105 -5.34 6.28 23.43
N ALA A 106 -4.22 5.75 23.92
CA ALA A 106 -3.31 4.89 23.15
C ALA A 106 -3.26 3.48 23.74
N THR A 107 -4.39 2.76 23.67
CA THR A 107 -4.53 1.38 24.16
C THR A 107 -5.66 0.68 23.39
N GLN A 108 -5.52 -0.64 23.21
CA GLN A 108 -6.54 -1.56 22.71
C GLN A 108 -7.28 -2.27 23.85
N ASP A 109 -6.83 -2.14 25.10
CA ASP A 109 -7.53 -2.70 26.27
C ASP A 109 -8.93 -2.10 26.37
N GLU A 110 -9.94 -2.98 26.37
CA GLU A 110 -11.34 -2.57 26.34
C GLU A 110 -11.75 -1.83 27.61
N LYS A 111 -11.26 -2.27 28.78
CA LYS A 111 -11.58 -1.65 30.07
C LYS A 111 -11.00 -0.24 30.15
N LEU A 112 -9.76 -0.05 29.70
CA LEU A 112 -9.11 1.27 29.68
C LEU A 112 -9.80 2.22 28.71
N ARG A 113 -10.15 1.76 27.50
CA ARG A 113 -10.90 2.58 26.53
C ARG A 113 -12.27 2.97 27.07
N LYS A 114 -13.04 2.00 27.58
CA LYS A 114 -14.41 2.22 28.04
C LYS A 114 -14.49 3.12 29.27
N ASN A 115 -13.57 2.95 30.23
CA ASN A 115 -13.68 3.61 31.54
C ASN A 115 -12.86 4.90 31.66
N HIS A 116 -11.83 5.12 30.82
CA HIS A 116 -10.90 6.24 30.99
C HIS A 116 -10.79 7.17 29.79
N TYR A 117 -11.35 6.82 28.63
CA TYR A 117 -11.42 7.75 27.52
C TYR A 117 -12.58 8.74 27.72
N HIS A 118 -12.24 10.02 27.83
CA HIS A 118 -13.21 11.12 28.01
C HIS A 118 -13.00 12.25 26.97
N GLY A 119 -12.38 11.91 25.84
CA GLY A 119 -12.17 12.82 24.72
C GLY A 119 -13.48 13.08 23.98
N LEU A 120 -13.78 14.35 23.71
CA LEU A 120 -15.00 14.77 23.01
C LEU A 120 -14.62 15.62 21.80
N PRO A 121 -15.32 15.50 20.65
CA PRO A 121 -14.98 16.22 19.42
C PRO A 121 -14.85 17.74 19.60
N PHE A 122 -15.71 18.35 20.43
CA PHE A 122 -15.68 19.80 20.67
C PHE A 122 -14.37 20.27 21.31
N LYS A 123 -13.67 19.42 22.09
CA LYS A 123 -12.38 19.79 22.70
C LYS A 123 -11.30 20.04 21.65
N VAL A 124 -11.28 19.21 20.60
CA VAL A 124 -10.37 19.37 19.46
C VAL A 124 -10.80 20.53 18.58
N THR A 125 -12.11 20.73 18.42
CA THR A 125 -12.66 21.88 17.70
C THR A 125 -12.20 23.19 18.35
N ASN A 126 -12.42 23.34 19.65
CA ASN A 126 -11.98 24.51 20.42
C ASN A 126 -10.46 24.70 20.35
N TYR A 127 -9.67 23.62 20.40
CA TYR A 127 -8.22 23.69 20.24
C TYR A 127 -7.85 24.36 18.90
N PHE A 128 -8.42 23.91 17.79
CA PHE A 128 -8.14 24.50 16.49
C PHE A 128 -8.74 25.91 16.32
N GLU A 129 -9.89 26.20 16.93
CA GLU A 129 -10.46 27.56 16.94
C GLU A 129 -9.52 28.56 17.65
N PHE A 130 -8.93 28.16 18.78
CA PHE A 130 -7.98 28.99 19.50
C PHE A 130 -6.69 29.21 18.71
N ILE A 131 -6.15 28.16 18.11
CA ILE A 131 -4.98 28.26 17.22
C ILE A 131 -5.27 29.18 16.04
N ALA A 132 -6.42 28.99 15.37
CA ALA A 132 -6.82 29.83 14.24
C ALA A 132 -7.03 31.29 14.65
N ARG A 133 -7.55 31.55 15.86
CA ARG A 133 -7.68 32.90 16.41
C ARG A 133 -6.31 33.54 16.64
N GLU A 134 -5.39 32.84 17.29
CA GLU A 134 -4.02 33.32 17.52
C GLU A 134 -3.32 33.63 16.20
N VAL A 135 -3.44 32.76 15.19
CA VAL A 135 -2.90 33.01 13.84
C VAL A 135 -3.46 34.30 13.24
N ARG A 136 -4.78 34.55 13.33
CA ARG A 136 -5.38 35.79 12.81
C ARG A 136 -4.90 37.02 13.56
N GLU A 137 -4.75 36.94 14.88
CA GLU A 137 -4.22 38.04 15.70
C GLU A 137 -2.78 38.38 15.34
N LEU A 138 -1.94 37.36 15.10
CA LEU A 138 -0.56 37.53 14.65
C LEU A 138 -0.48 38.04 13.20
N MET A 139 -1.34 37.56 12.30
CA MET A 139 -1.44 38.10 10.95
C MET A 139 -1.83 39.58 10.96
N ALA A 140 -2.79 39.96 11.81
CA ALA A 140 -3.22 41.34 11.95
C ALA A 140 -2.09 42.24 12.48
N SER A 141 -1.27 41.76 13.43
CA SER A 141 -0.11 42.52 13.92
C SER A 141 1.00 42.68 12.88
N LEU A 142 1.12 41.72 11.94
CA LEU A 142 1.99 41.81 10.77
C LEU A 142 1.39 42.63 9.62
N GLY A 143 0.14 43.09 9.74
CA GLY A 143 -0.55 43.82 8.67
C GLY A 143 -0.98 42.95 7.47
N VAL A 144 -1.11 41.63 7.68
CA VAL A 144 -1.43 40.66 6.63
C VAL A 144 -2.87 40.15 6.81
N THR A 145 -3.65 40.07 5.73
CA THR A 145 -5.06 39.66 5.80
C THR A 145 -5.30 38.22 5.34
N ARG A 146 -4.44 37.67 4.47
CA ARG A 146 -4.55 36.29 3.96
C ARG A 146 -3.28 35.52 4.30
N LEU A 147 -3.45 34.28 4.78
CA LEU A 147 -2.32 33.44 5.22
C LEU A 147 -1.32 33.17 4.07
N VAL A 148 -1.84 33.02 2.85
CA VAL A 148 -1.04 32.79 1.65
C VAL A 148 -0.08 33.95 1.35
N ASP A 149 -0.40 35.17 1.78
CA ASP A 149 0.44 36.35 1.56
C ASP A 149 1.68 36.36 2.48
N LEU A 150 1.73 35.47 3.49
CA LEU A 150 2.94 35.21 4.27
C LEU A 150 3.91 34.27 3.56
N ILE A 151 3.45 33.46 2.60
CA ILE A 151 4.22 32.30 2.15
C ILE A 151 5.46 32.72 1.38
N GLY A 152 6.63 32.35 1.91
CA GLY A 152 7.93 32.72 1.35
C GLY A 152 8.40 34.14 1.71
N ARG A 153 7.66 34.88 2.55
CA ARG A 153 8.01 36.24 3.00
C ARG A 153 9.03 36.22 4.14
N THR A 154 10.21 35.65 3.87
CA THR A 154 11.28 35.51 4.86
C THR A 154 11.78 36.84 5.41
N ASP A 155 11.52 37.94 4.71
CA ASP A 155 11.75 39.32 5.16
C ASP A 155 10.99 39.69 6.44
N LEU A 156 9.90 38.97 6.77
CA LEU A 156 9.14 39.16 8.00
C LEU A 156 9.79 38.51 9.23
N LEU A 157 10.88 37.76 9.06
CA LEU A 157 11.64 37.16 10.14
C LEU A 157 12.99 37.84 10.31
N LYS A 158 13.38 38.02 11.57
CA LYS A 158 14.69 38.52 11.96
C LYS A 158 15.34 37.56 12.92
N GLU A 159 16.61 37.23 12.67
CA GLU A 159 17.44 36.49 13.60
C GLU A 159 17.67 37.31 14.87
N LEU A 160 17.39 36.70 16.03
CA LEU A 160 17.65 37.29 17.33
C LEU A 160 19.02 36.83 17.84
N GLU A 161 19.66 37.68 18.65
CA GLU A 161 20.92 37.34 19.27
C GLU A 161 20.74 36.18 20.28
N GLY A 162 21.67 35.23 20.26
CA GLY A 162 21.60 34.06 21.13
C GLY A 162 21.87 34.41 22.60
N PHE A 163 21.09 33.80 23.50
CA PHE A 163 21.24 33.99 24.95
C PHE A 163 22.43 33.20 25.54
N THR A 164 22.91 32.18 24.83
CA THR A 164 24.01 31.31 25.28
C THR A 164 25.17 31.31 24.30
N ALA A 165 26.38 31.02 24.79
CA ALA A 165 27.57 30.87 23.96
C ALA A 165 27.46 29.74 22.90
N LYS A 166 26.51 28.81 23.06
CA LYS A 166 26.20 27.81 22.02
C LYS A 166 25.26 28.35 20.96
N GLN A 167 24.22 29.10 21.35
CA GLN A 167 23.28 29.73 20.41
C GLN A 167 23.96 30.79 19.55
N GLN A 168 24.90 31.56 20.12
CA GLN A 168 25.69 32.56 19.38
C GLN A 168 26.58 31.97 18.28
N LYS A 169 26.75 30.64 18.23
CA LYS A 169 27.48 29.94 17.17
C LYS A 169 26.59 29.44 16.04
N LEU A 170 25.26 29.60 16.17
CA LEU A 170 24.33 29.25 15.10
C LEU A 170 24.36 30.35 14.04
N ALA A 171 24.32 29.95 12.78
CA ALA A 171 24.18 30.85 11.64
C ALA A 171 22.84 30.54 10.97
N LEU A 172 21.80 31.30 11.31
CA LEU A 172 20.43 31.06 10.82
C LEU A 172 20.09 31.87 9.57
N SER A 173 20.95 32.81 9.18
CA SER A 173 20.74 33.68 8.02
C SER A 173 20.35 32.95 6.73
N ARG A 174 20.92 31.76 6.48
CA ARG A 174 20.58 30.93 5.30
C ARG A 174 19.12 30.47 5.27
N LEU A 175 18.48 30.36 6.44
CA LEU A 175 17.06 30.00 6.53
C LEU A 175 16.14 31.15 6.09
N LEU A 176 16.67 32.37 6.05
CA LEU A 176 15.93 33.58 5.73
C LEU A 176 16.18 34.05 4.31
N GLU A 177 16.95 33.30 3.51
CA GLU A 177 17.14 33.59 2.08
C GLU A 177 15.81 33.45 1.33
N THR A 178 15.37 34.55 0.73
CA THR A 178 14.14 34.59 -0.07
C THR A 178 14.38 33.90 -1.41
N ALA A 179 13.56 32.88 -1.71
CA ALA A 179 13.59 32.24 -3.01
C ALA A 179 12.87 33.11 -4.05
N GLU A 180 13.50 33.33 -5.21
CA GLU A 180 12.89 34.08 -6.31
C GLU A 180 12.25 33.12 -7.33
N PRO A 181 10.92 33.21 -7.57
CA PRO A 181 10.27 32.36 -8.55
C PRO A 181 10.64 32.77 -9.97
N HIS A 182 10.63 31.80 -10.90
CA HIS A 182 10.76 32.13 -12.32
C HIS A 182 9.62 33.05 -12.77
N PRO A 183 9.81 33.88 -13.81
CA PRO A 183 8.76 34.76 -14.32
C PRO A 183 7.43 34.03 -14.53
N GLY A 184 6.36 34.60 -13.96
CA GLY A 184 4.99 34.06 -14.05
C GLY A 184 4.67 32.88 -13.11
N LYS A 185 5.59 32.45 -12.25
CA LYS A 185 5.36 31.36 -11.28
C LYS A 185 5.18 31.90 -9.85
N ALA A 186 4.42 31.17 -9.03
CA ALA A 186 4.15 31.51 -7.63
C ALA A 186 5.09 30.79 -6.63
N LEU A 187 5.18 31.35 -5.42
CA LEU A 187 5.89 30.78 -4.25
C LEU A 187 5.06 29.75 -3.46
N TYR A 188 3.80 29.57 -3.84
CA TYR A 188 2.84 28.65 -3.23
C TYR A 188 2.04 27.94 -4.33
N CYS A 189 1.28 26.89 -3.98
CA CYS A 189 0.53 26.08 -4.95
C CYS A 189 -0.62 26.88 -5.57
N THR A 190 -0.60 27.04 -6.89
CA THR A 190 -1.64 27.71 -7.69
C THR A 190 -2.19 26.82 -8.80
N GLU A 191 -1.52 25.70 -9.09
CA GLU A 191 -1.85 24.80 -10.19
C GLU A 191 -1.82 23.34 -9.72
N ASN A 192 -2.55 22.48 -10.43
CA ASN A 192 -2.47 21.04 -10.23
C ASN A 192 -1.19 20.47 -10.86
N ASN A 193 -0.79 19.26 -10.45
CA ASN A 193 0.38 18.57 -10.98
C ASN A 193 -0.01 17.32 -11.79
N PRO A 194 -0.66 17.47 -12.96
CA PRO A 194 -1.20 16.35 -13.69
C PRO A 194 -0.11 15.34 -14.07
N PRO A 195 -0.39 14.02 -13.96
CA PRO A 195 0.56 13.00 -14.37
C PRO A 195 0.82 13.02 -15.87
N PHE A 196 2.03 12.61 -16.26
CA PHE A 196 2.34 12.39 -17.68
C PHE A 196 1.56 11.22 -18.28
N ASP A 197 1.24 10.21 -17.47
CA ASP A 197 0.39 9.10 -17.91
C ASP A 197 -1.08 9.53 -17.92
N ASN A 198 -1.67 9.56 -19.11
CA ASN A 198 -3.08 9.86 -19.28
C ASN A 198 -3.99 8.65 -19.03
N GLY A 199 -3.43 7.45 -18.83
CA GLY A 199 -4.19 6.25 -18.51
C GLY A 199 -5.22 5.88 -19.58
N VAL A 200 -4.89 6.06 -20.86
CA VAL A 200 -5.84 5.95 -21.99
C VAL A 200 -6.60 4.63 -21.99
N LEU A 201 -5.91 3.49 -21.82
CA LEU A 201 -6.56 2.18 -21.79
C LEU A 201 -7.48 2.00 -20.56
N ASN A 202 -7.11 2.54 -19.40
CA ASN A 202 -7.99 2.55 -18.22
C ASN A 202 -9.27 3.36 -18.47
N ALA A 203 -9.13 4.55 -19.07
CA ALA A 203 -10.27 5.40 -19.40
C ALA A 203 -11.21 4.73 -20.41
N GLN A 204 -10.66 4.07 -21.43
CA GLN A 204 -11.43 3.32 -22.42
C GLN A 204 -12.17 2.14 -21.79
N LEU A 205 -11.48 1.32 -20.98
CA LEU A 205 -12.09 0.18 -20.27
C LEU A 205 -13.24 0.66 -19.37
N LEU A 206 -13.00 1.70 -18.56
CA LEU A 206 -14.02 2.25 -17.66
C LEU A 206 -15.21 2.80 -18.46
N GLN A 207 -14.97 3.56 -19.52
CA GLN A 207 -16.04 4.15 -20.34
C GLN A 207 -16.97 3.07 -20.93
N GLN A 208 -16.39 1.97 -21.44
CA GLN A 208 -17.17 0.86 -22.00
C GLN A 208 -17.88 0.03 -20.92
N ALA A 209 -17.24 -0.18 -19.78
CA ALA A 209 -17.78 -0.99 -18.69
C ALA A 209 -18.84 -0.26 -17.85
N LYS A 210 -18.79 1.07 -17.78
CA LYS A 210 -19.62 1.89 -16.88
C LYS A 210 -21.13 1.56 -16.96
N PRO A 211 -21.77 1.46 -18.14
CA PRO A 211 -23.20 1.15 -18.21
C PRO A 211 -23.55 -0.22 -17.60
N PHE A 212 -22.65 -1.20 -17.73
CA PHE A 212 -22.84 -2.54 -17.21
C PHE A 212 -22.59 -2.61 -15.70
N VAL A 213 -21.60 -1.86 -15.21
CA VAL A 213 -21.37 -1.69 -13.76
C VAL A 213 -22.60 -1.05 -13.12
N ASP A 214 -23.16 0.01 -13.73
CA ASP A 214 -24.34 0.71 -13.21
C ASP A 214 -25.56 -0.22 -13.17
N ALA A 215 -25.72 -1.04 -14.21
CA ALA A 215 -26.81 -2.02 -14.33
C ALA A 215 -26.59 -3.33 -13.54
N ARG A 216 -25.42 -3.51 -12.90
CA ARG A 216 -24.99 -4.77 -12.27
C ARG A 216 -25.08 -5.98 -13.22
N GLN A 217 -24.59 -5.80 -14.44
CA GLN A 217 -24.59 -6.83 -15.46
C GLN A 217 -23.15 -7.23 -15.81
N SER A 218 -22.93 -8.54 -15.94
CA SER A 218 -21.66 -9.05 -16.44
C SER A 218 -21.48 -8.66 -17.91
N LYS A 219 -20.25 -8.31 -18.28
CA LYS A 219 -19.87 -8.02 -19.66
C LYS A 219 -18.42 -8.41 -19.91
N THR A 220 -18.15 -8.91 -21.11
CA THR A 220 -16.80 -9.24 -21.57
C THR A 220 -16.30 -8.22 -22.60
N PHE A 221 -15.04 -7.82 -22.46
CA PHE A 221 -14.33 -6.91 -23.33
C PHE A 221 -12.98 -7.50 -23.76
N TRP A 222 -12.44 -7.01 -24.87
CA TRP A 222 -11.16 -7.43 -25.44
C TRP A 222 -10.33 -6.21 -25.83
N PHE A 223 -9.05 -6.22 -25.47
CA PHE A 223 -8.12 -5.12 -25.72
C PHE A 223 -6.73 -5.66 -26.07
N ASP A 224 -5.99 -4.89 -26.87
CA ASP A 224 -4.54 -5.04 -26.92
C ASP A 224 -3.92 -4.27 -25.75
N ILE A 225 -2.78 -4.74 -25.25
CA ILE A 225 -2.05 -4.10 -24.14
C ILE A 225 -0.56 -4.03 -24.42
N ARG A 226 0.06 -2.93 -24.00
CA ARG A 226 1.50 -2.69 -24.12
C ARG A 226 2.11 -2.36 -22.75
N ASN A 227 3.43 -2.48 -22.64
CA ASN A 227 4.14 -2.23 -21.39
C ASN A 227 4.02 -0.77 -20.89
N THR A 228 3.60 0.15 -21.76
CA THR A 228 3.27 1.54 -21.45
C THR A 228 1.90 1.70 -20.79
N ASP A 229 1.00 0.73 -20.94
CA ASP A 229 -0.33 0.73 -20.32
C ASP A 229 -0.19 0.25 -18.87
N ARG A 230 -0.12 1.21 -17.95
CA ARG A 230 0.11 0.96 -16.51
C ARG A 230 -1.17 0.99 -15.72
N SER A 231 -1.17 0.27 -14.59
CA SER A 231 -2.28 0.26 -13.63
C SER A 231 -3.63 -0.12 -14.26
N VAL A 232 -3.62 -0.93 -15.33
CA VAL A 232 -4.85 -1.31 -16.06
C VAL A 232 -5.79 -2.07 -15.12
N GLY A 233 -7.05 -1.63 -15.06
CA GLY A 233 -8.08 -2.15 -14.16
C GLY A 233 -8.32 -1.29 -12.91
N ALA A 234 -7.42 -0.35 -12.59
CA ALA A 234 -7.53 0.48 -11.40
C ALA A 234 -8.75 1.41 -11.44
N SER A 235 -8.96 2.12 -12.56
CA SER A 235 -10.08 3.06 -12.69
C SER A 235 -11.44 2.35 -12.65
N LEU A 236 -11.53 1.15 -13.24
CA LEU A 236 -12.72 0.31 -13.16
C LEU A 236 -12.99 -0.16 -11.72
N SER A 237 -11.95 -0.66 -11.04
CA SER A 237 -12.07 -1.11 -9.65
C SER A 237 -12.48 0.02 -8.71
N GLY A 238 -11.88 1.21 -8.87
CA GLY A 238 -12.24 2.39 -8.10
C GLY A 238 -13.70 2.83 -8.33
N TYR A 239 -14.18 2.77 -9.58
CA TYR A 239 -15.58 3.07 -9.89
C TYR A 239 -16.55 2.06 -9.27
N ILE A 240 -16.23 0.76 -9.33
CA ILE A 240 -17.02 -0.30 -8.69
C ILE A 240 -17.05 -0.10 -7.17
N ALA A 241 -15.89 0.13 -6.54
CA ALA A 241 -15.81 0.33 -5.10
C ALA A 241 -16.61 1.56 -4.64
N GLN A 242 -16.54 2.66 -5.40
CA GLN A 242 -17.31 3.88 -5.10
C GLN A 242 -18.83 3.66 -5.24
N THR A 243 -19.26 2.87 -6.23
CA THR A 243 -20.67 2.72 -6.59
C THR A 243 -21.36 1.60 -5.82
N HIS A 244 -20.68 0.46 -5.63
CA HIS A 244 -21.23 -0.77 -5.08
C HIS A 244 -20.43 -1.36 -3.91
N GLY A 245 -19.32 -0.73 -3.51
CA GLY A 245 -18.39 -1.28 -2.52
C GLY A 245 -17.50 -2.39 -3.08
N ASP A 246 -16.56 -2.86 -2.26
CA ASP A 246 -15.43 -3.71 -2.70
C ASP A 246 -15.84 -5.05 -3.32
N GLN A 247 -17.01 -5.58 -2.97
CA GLN A 247 -17.51 -6.89 -3.44
C GLN A 247 -18.87 -6.79 -4.14
N GLY A 248 -19.35 -5.58 -4.38
CA GLY A 248 -20.73 -5.35 -4.82
C GLY A 248 -21.07 -5.88 -6.22
N LEU A 249 -20.06 -6.26 -7.01
CA LEU A 249 -20.22 -6.80 -8.35
C LEU A 249 -19.63 -8.23 -8.51
N ALA A 250 -19.28 -8.89 -7.40
CA ALA A 250 -18.62 -10.20 -7.44
C ALA A 250 -19.46 -11.31 -8.11
N SER A 251 -20.79 -11.20 -8.11
CA SER A 251 -21.69 -12.15 -8.78
C SER A 251 -21.77 -11.97 -10.29
N ASP A 252 -21.56 -10.75 -10.78
CA ASP A 252 -21.82 -10.35 -12.17
C ASP A 252 -20.60 -9.60 -12.73
N PRO A 253 -19.43 -10.26 -12.80
CA PRO A 253 -18.17 -9.57 -13.01
C PRO A 253 -18.05 -8.96 -14.41
N ILE A 254 -17.34 -7.84 -14.49
CA ILE A 254 -16.77 -7.33 -15.73
C ILE A 254 -15.51 -8.14 -16.05
N LYS A 255 -15.49 -8.75 -17.23
CA LYS A 255 -14.37 -9.56 -17.73
C LYS A 255 -13.63 -8.79 -18.81
N ALA A 256 -12.32 -8.64 -18.68
CA ALA A 256 -11.50 -8.00 -19.71
C ALA A 256 -10.35 -8.94 -20.12
N HIS A 257 -10.32 -9.27 -21.40
CA HIS A 257 -9.25 -10.04 -22.02
C HIS A 257 -8.26 -9.10 -22.69
N PHE A 258 -6.98 -9.34 -22.44
CA PHE A 258 -5.87 -8.57 -22.97
C PHE A 258 -4.91 -9.46 -23.76
N SER A 259 -4.35 -8.93 -24.85
CA SER A 259 -3.27 -9.57 -25.59
C SER A 259 -2.06 -8.64 -25.69
N GLY A 260 -0.88 -9.13 -25.32
CA GLY A 260 0.37 -8.37 -25.34
C GLY A 260 1.07 -8.36 -23.98
N THR A 261 1.85 -7.31 -23.71
CA THR A 261 2.62 -7.19 -22.47
C THR A 261 2.01 -6.14 -21.57
N ALA A 262 1.56 -6.48 -20.37
CA ALA A 262 1.01 -5.49 -19.45
C ALA A 262 2.12 -4.66 -18.78
N GLY A 263 1.88 -3.35 -18.66
CA GLY A 263 2.74 -2.47 -17.89
C GLY A 263 2.70 -2.74 -16.39
N GLN A 264 3.44 -1.91 -15.65
CA GLN A 264 3.54 -1.97 -14.20
C GLN A 264 2.16 -1.89 -13.54
N SER A 265 1.95 -2.64 -12.45
CA SER A 265 0.73 -2.59 -11.62
C SER A 265 -0.55 -3.08 -12.31
N PHE A 266 -0.47 -4.05 -13.22
CA PHE A 266 -1.65 -4.68 -13.83
C PHE A 266 -2.59 -5.26 -12.77
N GLY A 267 -3.88 -4.87 -12.78
CA GLY A 267 -4.85 -5.29 -11.77
C GLY A 267 -4.57 -4.75 -10.36
N VAL A 268 -3.92 -3.58 -10.23
CA VAL A 268 -3.76 -2.92 -8.94
C VAL A 268 -5.11 -2.56 -8.32
N TRP A 269 -5.28 -2.85 -7.03
CA TRP A 269 -6.53 -2.66 -6.26
C TRP A 269 -7.75 -3.33 -6.88
N ASN A 270 -7.55 -4.47 -7.56
CA ASN A 270 -8.63 -5.17 -8.24
C ASN A 270 -9.78 -5.48 -7.28
N ALA A 271 -10.98 -5.02 -7.64
CA ALA A 271 -12.20 -5.17 -6.84
C ALA A 271 -12.91 -6.50 -7.11
N GLY A 272 -13.78 -6.91 -6.18
CA GLY A 272 -14.74 -7.98 -6.40
C GLY A 272 -15.69 -7.62 -7.54
N GLY A 273 -15.66 -8.44 -8.60
CA GLY A 273 -16.40 -8.17 -9.84
C GLY A 273 -15.54 -7.70 -11.01
N VAL A 274 -14.21 -7.73 -10.89
CA VAL A 274 -13.28 -7.51 -12.00
C VAL A 274 -12.48 -8.79 -12.27
N GLU A 275 -12.61 -9.35 -13.47
CA GLU A 275 -11.83 -10.49 -13.95
C GLU A 275 -10.94 -10.07 -15.12
N LEU A 276 -9.62 -10.11 -14.92
CA LEU A 276 -8.63 -9.71 -15.91
C LEU A 276 -7.89 -10.94 -16.44
N TYR A 277 -7.98 -11.18 -17.74
CA TYR A 277 -7.32 -12.28 -18.42
C TYR A 277 -6.26 -11.75 -19.37
N LEU A 278 -5.00 -12.13 -19.21
CA LEU A 278 -3.90 -11.70 -20.05
C LEU A 278 -3.28 -12.88 -20.80
N THR A 279 -3.28 -12.80 -22.13
CA THR A 279 -2.50 -13.70 -22.98
C THR A 279 -1.23 -12.97 -23.43
N GLY A 280 -0.10 -13.31 -22.80
CA GLY A 280 1.17 -12.61 -22.89
C GLY A 280 1.93 -12.63 -21.56
N ASP A 281 2.51 -11.50 -21.17
CA ASP A 281 3.32 -11.35 -19.95
C ASP A 281 3.06 -9.99 -19.27
N ALA A 282 3.45 -9.84 -18.01
CA ALA A 282 3.27 -8.60 -17.26
C ALA A 282 4.53 -8.20 -16.48
N ASN A 283 4.68 -6.89 -16.27
CA ASN A 283 5.78 -6.33 -15.47
C ASN A 283 5.50 -6.47 -13.95
N ASP A 284 6.18 -5.69 -13.11
CA ASP A 284 6.07 -5.79 -11.65
C ASP A 284 4.69 -5.37 -11.12
N TYR A 285 4.43 -5.74 -9.87
CA TYR A 285 3.26 -5.32 -9.09
C TYR A 285 1.90 -5.84 -9.58
N VAL A 286 1.87 -6.95 -10.30
CA VAL A 286 0.59 -7.60 -10.67
C VAL A 286 -0.25 -7.86 -9.42
N GLY A 287 -1.50 -7.41 -9.42
CA GLY A 287 -2.42 -7.59 -8.29
C GLY A 287 -1.98 -6.85 -7.01
N LYS A 288 -1.16 -5.81 -7.10
CA LYS A 288 -0.78 -4.98 -5.94
C LYS A 288 -2.04 -4.46 -5.23
N GLY A 289 -2.14 -4.70 -3.93
CA GLY A 289 -3.27 -4.29 -3.10
C GLY A 289 -4.62 -4.83 -3.56
N MET A 290 -4.65 -5.93 -4.30
CA MET A 290 -5.88 -6.59 -4.74
C MET A 290 -6.80 -6.92 -3.56
N ALA A 291 -8.07 -6.57 -3.66
CA ALA A 291 -9.08 -6.79 -2.63
C ALA A 291 -10.07 -7.92 -3.00
N GLY A 292 -10.18 -8.24 -4.28
CA GLY A 292 -11.10 -9.24 -4.80
C GLY A 292 -10.93 -9.48 -6.29
N GLY A 293 -11.88 -10.19 -6.88
CA GLY A 293 -11.88 -10.50 -8.32
C GLY A 293 -10.81 -11.52 -8.71
N LEU A 294 -10.46 -11.54 -9.99
CA LEU A 294 -9.59 -12.55 -10.57
C LEU A 294 -8.61 -11.92 -11.56
N ILE A 295 -7.36 -12.39 -11.51
CA ILE A 295 -6.34 -12.11 -12.51
C ILE A 295 -5.78 -13.45 -12.99
N ALA A 296 -5.81 -13.69 -14.30
CA ALA A 296 -5.24 -14.89 -14.90
C ALA A 296 -4.31 -14.52 -16.04
N ILE A 297 -3.07 -15.01 -16.00
CA ILE A 297 -2.01 -14.67 -16.96
C ILE A 297 -1.43 -15.96 -17.52
N ARG A 298 -1.37 -16.05 -18.85
CA ARG A 298 -0.85 -17.21 -19.57
C ARG A 298 -0.05 -16.80 -20.80
N PRO A 299 0.92 -17.62 -21.24
CA PRO A 299 1.64 -17.36 -22.48
C PRO A 299 0.70 -17.52 -23.69
N PRO A 300 1.04 -16.93 -24.85
CA PRO A 300 0.33 -17.17 -26.10
C PRO A 300 0.31 -18.67 -26.46
N VAL A 301 -0.79 -19.12 -27.07
CA VAL A 301 -0.91 -20.49 -27.59
C VAL A 301 0.19 -20.76 -28.62
N GLY A 302 0.86 -21.91 -28.51
CA GLY A 302 1.97 -22.28 -29.39
C GLY A 302 3.34 -21.76 -28.96
N SER A 303 3.46 -21.18 -27.76
CA SER A 303 4.77 -20.83 -27.18
C SER A 303 5.67 -22.06 -27.05
N ALA A 304 6.89 -21.99 -27.58
CA ALA A 304 7.83 -23.12 -27.64
C ALA A 304 8.57 -23.42 -26.32
N PHE A 305 8.45 -22.54 -25.32
CA PHE A 305 9.10 -22.70 -24.02
C PHE A 305 8.17 -23.33 -22.99
N LEU A 306 8.77 -24.01 -22.01
CA LEU A 306 8.05 -24.53 -20.85
C LEU A 306 7.68 -23.37 -19.92
N SER A 307 6.38 -23.18 -19.65
CA SER A 307 5.85 -22.08 -18.82
C SER A 307 6.56 -21.99 -17.46
N HIS A 308 6.70 -23.10 -16.75
CA HIS A 308 7.34 -23.17 -15.43
C HIS A 308 8.86 -22.87 -15.43
N LYS A 309 9.48 -22.70 -16.60
CA LYS A 309 10.89 -22.29 -16.74
C LYS A 309 11.05 -20.85 -17.20
N ALA A 310 9.99 -20.21 -17.67
CA ALA A 310 10.01 -18.84 -18.19
C ALA A 310 9.33 -17.86 -17.21
N SER A 311 9.85 -16.63 -17.14
CA SER A 311 9.19 -15.55 -16.39
C SER A 311 7.96 -15.06 -17.12
N ILE A 312 6.88 -14.81 -16.38
CA ILE A 312 5.62 -14.29 -16.93
C ILE A 312 5.10 -13.06 -16.19
N ILE A 313 5.47 -12.90 -14.92
CA ILE A 313 5.15 -11.73 -14.11
C ILE A 313 6.38 -11.24 -13.35
N GLY A 314 6.46 -9.94 -13.09
CA GLY A 314 7.59 -9.32 -12.42
C GLY A 314 7.63 -9.52 -10.90
N ASN A 315 8.27 -8.57 -10.24
CA ASN A 315 8.52 -8.56 -8.80
C ASN A 315 7.32 -8.03 -8.01
N THR A 316 7.30 -8.31 -6.70
CA THR A 316 6.39 -7.65 -5.73
C THR A 316 4.91 -7.79 -6.11
N CYS A 317 4.56 -8.89 -6.79
CA CYS A 317 3.18 -9.22 -7.12
C CYS A 317 2.40 -9.53 -5.84
N LEU A 318 1.11 -9.18 -5.84
CA LEU A 318 0.20 -9.30 -4.68
C LEU A 318 0.63 -8.49 -3.45
N TYR A 319 1.42 -7.44 -3.63
CA TYR A 319 1.88 -6.62 -2.51
C TYR A 319 0.72 -6.07 -1.69
N GLY A 320 0.58 -6.55 -0.45
CA GLY A 320 -0.48 -6.10 0.47
C GLY A 320 -1.89 -6.49 0.03
N ALA A 321 -2.05 -7.51 -0.82
CA ALA A 321 -3.37 -7.98 -1.24
C ALA A 321 -4.18 -8.50 -0.04
N THR A 322 -5.48 -8.21 -0.01
CA THR A 322 -6.40 -8.56 1.08
C THR A 322 -7.46 -9.59 0.67
N GLY A 323 -7.54 -9.92 -0.62
CA GLY A 323 -8.47 -10.92 -1.16
C GLY A 323 -8.25 -11.13 -2.65
N GLY A 324 -9.11 -11.94 -3.27
CA GLY A 324 -9.07 -12.21 -4.71
C GLY A 324 -8.16 -13.37 -5.12
N ARG A 325 -8.12 -13.64 -6.43
CA ARG A 325 -7.44 -14.80 -7.01
C ARG A 325 -6.46 -14.40 -8.12
N LEU A 326 -5.20 -14.85 -8.03
CA LEU A 326 -4.20 -14.69 -9.09
C LEU A 326 -3.69 -16.04 -9.59
N TYR A 327 -3.81 -16.30 -10.88
CA TYR A 327 -3.27 -17.49 -11.54
C TYR A 327 -2.27 -17.09 -12.62
N ALA A 328 -1.03 -17.56 -12.53
CA ALA A 328 0.03 -17.18 -13.47
C ALA A 328 0.75 -18.42 -14.01
N ALA A 329 0.54 -18.74 -15.28
CA ALA A 329 1.19 -19.89 -15.94
C ALA A 329 2.63 -19.56 -16.34
N GLY A 330 3.48 -19.40 -15.34
CA GLY A 330 4.91 -19.15 -15.48
C GLY A 330 5.52 -18.66 -14.16
N ARG A 331 6.78 -18.23 -14.21
CA ARG A 331 7.53 -17.79 -13.03
C ARG A 331 7.28 -16.31 -12.72
N ALA A 332 7.18 -16.00 -11.43
CA ALA A 332 7.25 -14.65 -10.91
C ALA A 332 8.68 -14.25 -10.51
N GLY A 333 8.91 -12.94 -10.39
CA GLY A 333 10.13 -12.37 -9.84
C GLY A 333 10.23 -12.49 -8.32
N GLU A 334 11.02 -11.60 -7.73
CA GLU A 334 11.28 -11.51 -6.29
C GLU A 334 10.08 -10.97 -5.51
N ARG A 335 10.05 -11.23 -4.20
CA ARG A 335 9.03 -10.73 -3.26
C ARG A 335 7.59 -11.07 -3.67
N PHE A 336 7.40 -12.22 -4.31
CA PHE A 336 6.07 -12.68 -4.67
C PHE A 336 5.22 -12.93 -3.41
N GLY A 337 4.01 -12.35 -3.35
CA GLY A 337 3.12 -12.50 -2.19
C GLY A 337 3.57 -11.70 -0.96
N VAL A 338 4.44 -10.70 -1.13
CA VAL A 338 4.91 -9.87 -0.01
C VAL A 338 3.74 -9.15 0.67
N ARG A 339 3.63 -9.29 2.00
CA ARG A 339 2.50 -8.76 2.78
C ARG A 339 1.12 -9.24 2.31
N ASN A 340 1.02 -10.35 1.59
CA ASN A 340 -0.28 -10.94 1.27
C ASN A 340 -1.04 -11.22 2.58
N SER A 341 -2.28 -10.75 2.62
CA SER A 341 -3.16 -10.78 3.79
C SER A 341 -4.48 -11.50 3.50
N GLY A 342 -4.69 -12.01 2.28
CA GLY A 342 -5.92 -12.74 1.97
C GLY A 342 -6.08 -13.24 0.53
N ALA A 343 -5.19 -12.92 -0.40
CA ALA A 343 -5.28 -13.43 -1.77
C ALA A 343 -4.92 -14.91 -1.86
N ILE A 344 -5.60 -15.61 -2.77
CA ILE A 344 -5.33 -17.00 -3.15
C ILE A 344 -4.60 -16.99 -4.49
N THR A 345 -3.50 -17.71 -4.62
CA THR A 345 -2.73 -17.67 -5.87
C THR A 345 -2.04 -18.98 -6.21
N VAL A 346 -1.90 -19.22 -7.52
CA VAL A 346 -1.08 -20.30 -8.08
C VAL A 346 -0.12 -19.73 -9.11
N VAL A 347 1.16 -20.07 -8.98
CA VAL A 347 2.26 -19.62 -9.86
C VAL A 347 3.24 -20.77 -10.09
N GLU A 348 3.98 -20.78 -11.18
CA GLU A 348 4.82 -21.94 -11.57
C GLU A 348 6.30 -21.82 -11.16
N GLY A 349 6.60 -20.85 -10.31
CA GLY A 349 7.91 -20.62 -9.72
C GLY A 349 8.06 -19.17 -9.30
N ILE A 350 8.94 -18.88 -8.36
CA ILE A 350 9.14 -17.52 -7.84
C ILE A 350 10.63 -17.25 -7.57
N GLY A 351 11.00 -15.97 -7.49
CA GLY A 351 12.32 -15.52 -7.06
C GLY A 351 12.51 -15.54 -5.54
N ASP A 352 13.49 -14.76 -5.08
CA ASP A 352 13.84 -14.64 -3.65
C ASP A 352 12.76 -13.91 -2.84
N ASN A 353 12.76 -14.13 -1.53
CA ASN A 353 11.87 -13.47 -0.56
C ASN A 353 10.37 -13.75 -0.82
N GLY A 354 10.05 -14.95 -1.30
CA GLY A 354 8.66 -15.39 -1.47
C GLY A 354 7.89 -15.38 -0.14
N CYS A 355 6.64 -14.92 -0.16
CA CYS A 355 5.75 -14.82 1.01
C CYS A 355 6.32 -13.98 2.17
N GLU A 356 7.25 -13.06 1.90
CA GLU A 356 7.82 -12.15 2.90
C GLU A 356 6.71 -11.34 3.60
N TYR A 357 6.68 -11.31 4.93
CA TYR A 357 5.67 -10.60 5.73
C TYR A 357 4.21 -10.99 5.45
N MET A 358 3.94 -12.17 4.88
CA MET A 358 2.58 -12.66 4.64
C MET A 358 1.82 -12.86 5.97
N THR A 359 0.59 -12.36 6.04
CA THR A 359 -0.29 -12.40 7.23
C THR A 359 -1.61 -13.12 6.98
N GLY A 360 -1.87 -13.56 5.75
CA GLY A 360 -3.09 -14.28 5.37
C GLY A 360 -3.08 -14.67 3.88
N GLY A 361 -4.09 -15.44 3.47
CA GLY A 361 -4.20 -15.95 2.11
C GLY A 361 -3.48 -17.29 1.89
N ILE A 362 -3.44 -17.72 0.63
CA ILE A 362 -2.92 -19.03 0.22
C ILE A 362 -2.05 -18.88 -1.02
N VAL A 363 -0.81 -19.36 -0.96
CA VAL A 363 0.13 -19.30 -2.09
C VAL A 363 0.50 -20.70 -2.53
N CYS A 364 0.30 -21.05 -3.80
CA CYS A 364 0.73 -22.32 -4.38
C CYS A 364 1.80 -22.08 -5.44
N VAL A 365 2.96 -22.73 -5.28
CA VAL A 365 4.10 -22.62 -6.20
C VAL A 365 4.36 -23.98 -6.84
N LEU A 366 4.14 -24.10 -8.15
CA LEU A 366 4.27 -25.33 -8.95
C LEU A 366 5.68 -25.53 -9.53
N GLY A 367 6.69 -25.01 -8.84
CA GLY A 367 8.08 -25.07 -9.28
C GLY A 367 9.03 -24.41 -8.27
N LYS A 368 10.23 -24.07 -8.75
CA LYS A 368 11.33 -23.62 -7.90
C LYS A 368 11.07 -22.26 -7.25
N THR A 369 11.51 -22.12 -5.99
CA THR A 369 11.54 -20.86 -5.24
C THR A 369 12.97 -20.32 -5.13
N GLY A 370 13.11 -19.03 -4.87
CA GLY A 370 14.35 -18.42 -4.39
C GLY A 370 14.60 -18.62 -2.89
N VAL A 371 15.62 -17.95 -2.36
CA VAL A 371 16.02 -18.00 -0.94
C VAL A 371 15.17 -17.09 -0.05
N ASN A 372 15.30 -17.25 1.26
CA ASN A 372 14.63 -16.45 2.29
C ASN A 372 13.09 -16.52 2.22
N PHE A 373 12.55 -17.67 1.79
CA PHE A 373 11.10 -17.90 1.71
C PHE A 373 10.46 -17.84 3.10
N GLY A 374 9.35 -17.11 3.23
CA GLY A 374 8.56 -17.02 4.47
C GLY A 374 9.17 -16.12 5.55
N ALA A 375 10.16 -15.28 5.24
CA ALA A 375 10.72 -14.34 6.19
C ALA A 375 9.64 -13.38 6.73
N GLY A 376 9.50 -13.26 8.04
CA GLY A 376 8.47 -12.42 8.65
C GLY A 376 7.02 -12.88 8.43
N MET A 377 6.79 -14.07 7.87
CA MET A 377 5.45 -14.60 7.62
C MET A 377 4.79 -15.01 8.95
N THR A 378 3.66 -14.39 9.27
CA THR A 378 2.94 -14.57 10.54
C THR A 378 1.52 -15.11 10.37
N GLY A 379 1.01 -15.22 9.13
CA GLY A 379 -0.31 -15.78 8.84
C GLY A 379 -0.44 -16.30 7.42
N GLY A 380 -1.52 -17.04 7.16
CA GLY A 380 -1.73 -17.77 5.90
C GLY A 380 -0.84 -19.02 5.80
N PHE A 381 -0.82 -19.65 4.62
CA PHE A 381 0.05 -20.79 4.35
C PHE A 381 0.39 -20.90 2.86
N ALA A 382 1.42 -21.68 2.54
CA ALA A 382 1.84 -21.92 1.18
C ALA A 382 2.05 -23.40 0.88
N TYR A 383 1.76 -23.80 -0.36
CA TYR A 383 2.18 -25.07 -0.94
C TYR A 383 3.32 -24.82 -1.92
N VAL A 384 4.40 -25.61 -1.81
CA VAL A 384 5.55 -25.49 -2.70
C VAL A 384 5.93 -26.87 -3.21
N LEU A 385 6.01 -27.00 -4.53
CA LEU A 385 6.51 -28.20 -5.18
C LEU A 385 8.05 -28.24 -5.04
N ASP A 386 8.58 -29.24 -4.32
CA ASP A 386 10.00 -29.41 -4.03
C ASP A 386 10.60 -30.62 -4.77
N GLU A 387 10.75 -30.50 -6.09
CA GLU A 387 11.31 -31.58 -6.92
C GLU A 387 12.80 -31.86 -6.66
N ASP A 388 13.55 -30.84 -6.21
CA ASP A 388 14.99 -30.97 -5.94
C ASP A 388 15.31 -31.41 -4.50
N GLY A 389 14.32 -31.43 -3.61
CA GLY A 389 14.49 -31.76 -2.19
C GLY A 389 15.27 -30.69 -1.41
N GLU A 390 15.51 -29.52 -2.01
CA GLU A 390 16.37 -28.47 -1.47
C GLU A 390 15.56 -27.30 -0.92
N PHE A 391 14.22 -27.31 -1.03
CA PHE A 391 13.38 -26.20 -0.59
C PHE A 391 13.59 -25.83 0.88
N ARG A 392 13.77 -26.82 1.78
CA ARG A 392 14.01 -26.58 3.21
C ARG A 392 15.23 -25.68 3.46
N LYS A 393 16.26 -25.71 2.61
CA LYS A 393 17.45 -24.85 2.72
C LYS A 393 17.19 -23.41 2.30
N ARG A 394 16.12 -23.17 1.52
CA ARG A 394 15.72 -21.86 1.00
C ARG A 394 14.73 -21.14 1.93
N VAL A 395 14.18 -21.83 2.94
CA VAL A 395 13.21 -21.28 3.89
C VAL A 395 13.91 -20.49 5.01
N ASN A 396 13.36 -19.34 5.37
CA ASN A 396 13.74 -18.63 6.59
C ASN A 396 13.06 -19.31 7.79
N PRO A 397 13.82 -19.93 8.71
CA PRO A 397 13.24 -20.77 9.76
C PRO A 397 12.77 -19.98 10.99
N GLU A 398 12.87 -18.65 11.02
CA GLU A 398 12.57 -17.84 12.21
C GLU A 398 11.13 -18.05 12.69
N LEU A 399 10.16 -17.80 11.82
CA LEU A 399 8.72 -17.79 12.17
C LEU A 399 7.89 -18.89 11.53
N VAL A 400 8.40 -19.56 10.50
CA VAL A 400 7.67 -20.61 9.77
C VAL A 400 8.26 -22.00 9.98
N GLU A 401 7.45 -23.01 9.70
CA GLU A 401 7.86 -24.41 9.65
C GLU A 401 7.39 -25.08 8.35
N VAL A 402 8.03 -26.20 8.00
CA VAL A 402 7.79 -26.94 6.75
C VAL A 402 7.32 -28.35 7.05
N LEU A 403 6.10 -28.67 6.63
CA LEU A 403 5.42 -29.95 6.79
C LEU A 403 5.30 -30.67 5.43
N ALA A 404 5.19 -32.00 5.45
CA ALA A 404 4.90 -32.79 4.25
C ALA A 404 3.39 -32.85 4.00
N VAL A 405 2.95 -32.66 2.75
CA VAL A 405 1.52 -32.62 2.40
C VAL A 405 0.89 -34.02 2.35
N ASP A 406 1.65 -35.05 1.98
CA ASP A 406 1.19 -36.44 1.86
C ASP A 406 0.57 -37.01 3.15
N SER A 407 1.01 -36.51 4.31
CA SER A 407 0.45 -36.86 5.62
C SER A 407 -0.85 -36.11 5.96
N LEU A 408 -1.33 -35.22 5.09
CA LEU A 408 -2.42 -34.27 5.34
C LEU A 408 -3.50 -34.37 4.23
N ALA A 409 -4.31 -35.43 4.24
CA ALA A 409 -5.31 -35.72 3.20
C ALA A 409 -6.23 -34.54 2.81
N ILE A 410 -6.70 -33.73 3.79
CA ILE A 410 -7.54 -32.55 3.51
C ILE A 410 -6.77 -31.48 2.72
N HIS A 411 -5.50 -31.29 3.05
CA HIS A 411 -4.64 -30.34 2.36
C HIS A 411 -4.22 -30.83 0.99
N GLU A 412 -4.00 -32.13 0.82
CA GLU A 412 -3.75 -32.74 -0.49
C GLU A 412 -4.92 -32.49 -1.44
N GLU A 413 -6.15 -32.73 -0.99
CA GLU A 413 -7.35 -32.48 -1.80
C GLU A 413 -7.57 -31.00 -2.10
N HIS A 414 -7.33 -30.12 -1.13
CA HIS A 414 -7.39 -28.68 -1.34
C HIS A 414 -6.35 -28.21 -2.36
N LEU A 415 -5.12 -28.73 -2.29
CA LEU A 415 -4.07 -28.43 -3.27
C LEU A 415 -4.47 -28.88 -4.68
N ARG A 416 -5.05 -30.08 -4.83
CA ARG A 416 -5.57 -30.57 -6.11
C ARG A 416 -6.62 -29.63 -6.69
N GLY A 417 -7.51 -29.11 -5.84
CA GLY A 417 -8.51 -28.10 -6.20
C GLY A 417 -7.88 -26.81 -6.73
N LEU A 418 -6.90 -26.24 -6.03
CA LEU A 418 -6.20 -25.02 -6.46
C LEU A 418 -5.51 -25.19 -7.82
N ILE A 419 -4.85 -26.33 -8.03
CA ILE A 419 -4.17 -26.62 -9.31
C ILE A 419 -5.20 -26.80 -10.44
N THR A 420 -6.35 -27.40 -10.14
CA THR A 420 -7.45 -27.54 -11.10
C THR A 420 -7.97 -26.16 -11.55
N GLU A 421 -8.21 -25.25 -10.61
CA GLU A 421 -8.62 -23.87 -10.95
C GLU A 421 -7.54 -23.14 -11.75
N HIS A 422 -6.26 -23.32 -11.41
CA HIS A 422 -5.14 -22.77 -12.17
C HIS A 422 -5.16 -23.24 -13.63
N VAL A 423 -5.35 -24.54 -13.86
CA VAL A 423 -5.48 -25.10 -15.21
C VAL A 423 -6.70 -24.54 -15.93
N GLN A 424 -7.85 -24.44 -15.27
CA GLN A 424 -9.07 -23.89 -15.86
C GLN A 424 -8.89 -22.43 -16.34
N HIS A 425 -8.19 -21.61 -15.56
CA HIS A 425 -8.03 -20.19 -15.87
C HIS A 425 -6.85 -19.89 -16.80
N THR A 426 -5.82 -20.74 -16.83
CA THR A 426 -4.58 -20.46 -17.57
C THR A 426 -4.28 -21.44 -18.71
N GLY A 427 -4.88 -22.63 -18.71
CA GLY A 427 -4.48 -23.72 -19.61
C GLY A 427 -3.07 -24.22 -19.33
N SER A 428 -2.62 -24.16 -18.07
CA SER A 428 -1.26 -24.55 -17.67
C SER A 428 -0.97 -26.02 -17.98
N GLN A 429 -0.04 -26.25 -18.92
CA GLN A 429 0.50 -27.58 -19.20
C GLN A 429 1.20 -28.19 -17.97
N ARG A 430 1.83 -27.34 -17.13
CA ARG A 430 2.47 -27.79 -15.90
C ARG A 430 1.45 -28.30 -14.88
N GLY A 431 0.34 -27.58 -14.72
CA GLY A 431 -0.75 -28.00 -13.87
C GLY A 431 -1.39 -29.31 -14.37
N GLU A 432 -1.61 -29.44 -15.67
CA GLU A 432 -2.11 -30.67 -16.29
C GLU A 432 -1.18 -31.86 -16.05
N GLU A 433 0.13 -31.67 -16.23
CA GLU A 433 1.14 -32.70 -15.94
C GLU A 433 1.04 -33.17 -14.48
N ILE A 434 1.04 -32.22 -13.54
CA ILE A 434 0.96 -32.52 -12.10
C ILE A 434 -0.33 -33.29 -11.77
N LEU A 435 -1.47 -32.86 -12.29
CA LEU A 435 -2.76 -33.53 -12.06
C LEU A 435 -2.80 -34.93 -12.69
N SER A 436 -2.24 -35.12 -13.88
CA SER A 436 -2.19 -36.43 -14.56
C SER A 436 -1.32 -37.46 -13.82
N ARG A 437 -0.30 -36.99 -13.11
CA ARG A 437 0.67 -37.81 -12.35
C ARG A 437 0.57 -37.56 -10.85
N TRP A 438 -0.65 -37.30 -10.36
CA TRP A 438 -0.91 -36.82 -9.00
C TRP A 438 -0.22 -37.63 -7.90
N SER A 439 -0.33 -38.97 -7.94
CA SER A 439 0.27 -39.87 -6.94
C SER A 439 1.79 -39.72 -6.80
N SER A 440 2.46 -39.26 -7.85
CA SER A 440 3.90 -39.01 -7.84
C SER A 440 4.23 -37.60 -7.39
N PHE A 441 3.41 -36.60 -7.73
CA PHE A 441 3.70 -35.21 -7.41
C PHE A 441 3.23 -34.81 -6.01
N SER A 442 2.13 -35.38 -5.50
CA SER A 442 1.56 -34.99 -4.19
C SER A 442 2.54 -35.20 -3.03
N THR A 443 3.39 -36.24 -3.11
CA THR A 443 4.44 -36.55 -2.13
C THR A 443 5.62 -35.57 -2.16
N GLN A 444 5.74 -34.76 -3.21
CA GLN A 444 6.81 -33.78 -3.39
C GLN A 444 6.40 -32.37 -2.94
N PHE A 445 5.15 -32.17 -2.51
CA PHE A 445 4.71 -30.89 -2.01
C PHE A 445 5.03 -30.69 -0.53
N ALA A 446 5.62 -29.53 -0.25
CA ALA A 446 5.79 -28.99 1.08
C ALA A 446 4.66 -28.02 1.43
N LEU A 447 4.18 -28.07 2.67
CA LEU A 447 3.31 -27.06 3.26
C LEU A 447 4.14 -26.17 4.19
N VAL A 448 4.11 -24.86 3.95
CA VAL A 448 4.74 -23.85 4.81
C VAL A 448 3.68 -23.08 5.55
N LYS A 449 3.81 -22.99 6.87
CA LYS A 449 2.92 -22.19 7.73
C LYS A 449 3.71 -21.50 8.85
N PRO A 450 3.15 -20.44 9.47
CA PRO A 450 3.68 -19.92 10.72
C PRO A 450 3.68 -20.99 11.82
N LYS A 451 4.69 -20.97 12.67
CA LYS A 451 4.80 -21.86 13.85
C LYS A 451 3.64 -21.65 14.84
N SER A 452 3.10 -20.43 14.88
CA SER A 452 1.98 -20.05 15.77
C SER A 452 0.61 -20.55 15.28
N SER A 453 0.48 -21.01 14.03
CA SER A 453 -0.80 -21.45 13.47
C SER A 453 -1.00 -22.96 13.63
N ASP A 454 -2.18 -23.44 13.98
CA ASP A 454 -2.49 -24.88 13.93
C ASP A 454 -2.75 -25.31 12.47
N VAL A 455 -2.06 -26.36 12.01
CA VAL A 455 -2.25 -26.93 10.67
C VAL A 455 -3.71 -27.31 10.41
N LYS A 456 -4.41 -27.85 11.42
CA LYS A 456 -5.81 -28.27 11.29
C LYS A 456 -6.77 -27.09 11.11
N ALA A 457 -6.36 -25.89 11.51
CA ALA A 457 -7.16 -24.68 11.42
C ALA A 457 -6.88 -23.85 10.15
N LEU A 458 -5.84 -24.19 9.37
CA LEU A 458 -5.39 -23.38 8.23
C LEU A 458 -6.44 -23.20 7.13
N LEU A 459 -7.22 -24.24 6.85
CA LEU A 459 -8.29 -24.19 5.85
C LEU A 459 -9.61 -23.64 6.41
N GLY A 460 -9.64 -23.33 7.72
CA GLY A 460 -10.85 -23.03 8.47
C GLY A 460 -11.85 -24.20 8.47
N HIS A 461 -12.82 -24.17 9.38
CA HIS A 461 -14.12 -24.75 9.03
C HIS A 461 -14.66 -23.89 7.89
N ARG A 462 -14.82 -24.45 6.68
CA ARG A 462 -15.35 -23.74 5.47
C ARG A 462 -16.36 -22.67 5.87
N SER A 463 -15.95 -21.40 5.90
CA SER A 463 -16.89 -20.29 5.92
C SER A 463 -17.52 -20.27 4.53
N ARG A 464 -18.72 -20.82 4.45
CA ARG A 464 -19.50 -20.92 3.22
C ARG A 464 -19.57 -19.54 2.56
N SER A 465 -19.22 -19.47 1.29
CA SER A 465 -19.43 -18.25 0.53
C SER A 465 -20.93 -17.93 0.46
N ALA A 466 -21.30 -16.65 0.32
CA ALA A 466 -22.70 -16.26 0.16
C ALA A 466 -23.37 -16.92 -1.07
N ALA A 467 -22.57 -17.36 -2.05
CA ALA A 467 -23.04 -18.13 -3.20
C ALA A 467 -23.43 -19.57 -2.83
N GLU A 468 -22.69 -20.24 -1.94
CA GLU A 468 -23.00 -21.60 -1.47
C GLU A 468 -24.23 -21.64 -0.54
N LEU A 469 -24.49 -20.57 0.23
CA LEU A 469 -25.69 -20.47 1.07
C LEU A 469 -26.99 -20.37 0.26
N ARG A 470 -26.94 -19.87 -0.98
CA ARG A 470 -28.12 -19.77 -1.85
C ARG A 470 -28.56 -21.11 -2.44
N VAL A 471 -27.64 -22.05 -2.63
CA VAL A 471 -27.92 -23.37 -3.23
C VAL A 471 -28.65 -24.31 -2.26
N GLN A 472 -28.64 -24.02 -0.95
CA GLN A 472 -29.43 -24.77 0.05
C GLN A 472 -30.76 -24.11 0.41
N ALA A 473 -31.07 -22.93 -0.14
CA ALA A 473 -32.33 -22.21 0.09
C ALA A 473 -33.33 -22.37 -1.07
N GLN A 474 -33.05 -23.27 -2.01
CA GLN A 474 -33.97 -23.81 -3.01
C GLN A 474 -34.12 -25.31 -2.75
#